data_AF-A0A9P6S903-F1
#
_entry.id   AF-A0A9P6S903-F1
#
_cell.length_a   1.000
_cell.length_b   1.000
_cell.length_c   1.000
_cell.angle_alpha   90.00
_cell.angle_beta   90.00
_cell.angle_gamma   90.00
#
_symmetry.space_group_name_H-M   'P 1'
#
loop_
_entity.id
_entity.type
_entity.pdbx_description
1 polymer ?
#
loop_
_entity_poly.entity_id
_entity_poly.type
_entity_poly.pdbx_seq_one_letter_code
_entity_poly.pdbx_strand_id
1 'polypeptide(L)'
;MRAHYVDETLFVHGIFWPDHFSHWLYNTMLPLYSTMKRYGGTKDSWTFKVNSYYNEYNTKRQGKWEMRHVFQTGFELVLLKDELATEFQTLPPSDAPICFRQAVIGLGSQCALGYCEKNIPSDIYHSFRDLIASYYWETPDTWQRHIRTTQDLLDTAEQSSLKSEGGESVKAAAEAKAVPRNSTLSCLDKARYYNFESSSGVNPLKPLKESRNRVGYKFPDTVDPEVAKGPYGTRRLVVAMIQREGTRRVINDQELVESLAAAGFRVKWITFDHGCGLAETAYLLRDVHVLASPHGNAIGTSVFMPTTDPVPTLISLDASRYSEAWFINTATAIGQRFVHSVCGPHEYVDAGAKLRCPYYKNDVLGYKAINIWGRRVVLGLSDELAQTYRERAAQGKTSDDDLQDLRDYVENNPEAQQLAKEEMDYLIGPDIPTALFKKYDTEIVKFFLEVFWRDNARYADVPRVVALVKELQKDQEREQAAAVQGLREPELKYQQYLNYLREGRACGVKYCKEILERNVVTESRTFGIHSIDDPDRWGQSMVDESEFQGLDGGPNWIPEALVPVPRE
;
A
#
# COMPACT_ATOMS: atom_id res chain seq x y z
N MET A 1 -16.19 -35.93 -29.16
CA MET A 1 -16.33 -34.62 -28.51
C MET A 1 -16.15 -33.55 -29.58
N ARG A 2 -17.07 -32.59 -29.71
CA ARG A 2 -16.90 -31.41 -30.56
C ARG A 2 -16.46 -30.27 -29.66
N ALA A 3 -15.38 -29.57 -30.02
CA ALA A 3 -14.95 -28.39 -29.27
C ALA A 3 -15.92 -27.21 -29.51
N HIS A 4 -16.16 -26.40 -28.49
CA HIS A 4 -16.83 -25.11 -28.64
C HIS A 4 -15.81 -24.09 -29.13
N TYR A 5 -15.92 -23.67 -30.40
CA TYR A 5 -15.07 -22.63 -30.93
C TYR A 5 -15.64 -21.24 -30.62
N VAL A 6 -14.82 -20.37 -30.05
CA VAL A 6 -15.14 -18.96 -29.76
C VAL A 6 -14.20 -18.10 -30.61
N ASP A 7 -14.77 -17.34 -31.56
CA ASP A 7 -14.03 -16.43 -32.45
C ASP A 7 -13.67 -15.11 -31.75
N GLU A 8 -13.07 -15.22 -30.56
CA GLU A 8 -12.64 -14.09 -29.74
C GLU A 8 -11.23 -14.32 -29.17
N THR A 9 -10.67 -13.29 -28.56
CA THR A 9 -9.40 -13.35 -27.84
C THR A 9 -9.64 -13.67 -26.37
N LEU A 10 -8.99 -14.70 -25.87
CA LEU A 10 -8.93 -15.01 -24.44
C LEU A 10 -7.77 -14.28 -23.77
N PHE A 11 -8.04 -13.47 -22.75
CA PHE A 11 -7.02 -12.80 -21.95
C PHE A 11 -6.68 -13.62 -20.71
N VAL A 12 -5.49 -14.18 -20.69
CA VAL A 12 -5.04 -15.11 -19.64
C VAL A 12 -4.25 -14.34 -18.58
N HIS A 13 -4.62 -14.47 -17.31
CA HIS A 13 -3.94 -13.83 -16.17
C HIS A 13 -3.78 -14.77 -14.98
N GLY A 14 -2.91 -14.41 -14.04
CA GLY A 14 -2.68 -15.16 -12.81
C GLY A 14 -2.70 -14.24 -11.59
N ILE A 15 -2.98 -14.80 -10.41
CA ILE A 15 -2.89 -14.06 -9.15
C ILE A 15 -1.52 -14.27 -8.53
N PHE A 16 -0.86 -13.16 -8.17
CA PHE A 16 0.41 -13.19 -7.45
C PHE A 16 0.18 -13.32 -5.94
N TRP A 17 0.83 -14.29 -5.32
CA TRP A 17 0.84 -14.48 -3.86
C TRP A 17 1.87 -13.57 -3.18
N PRO A 18 1.58 -12.98 -1.99
CA PRO A 18 0.39 -13.18 -1.15
C PRO A 18 -0.87 -12.43 -1.59
N ASP A 19 -2.03 -13.02 -1.29
CA ASP A 19 -3.37 -12.48 -1.61
C ASP A 19 -3.73 -11.28 -0.75
N HIS A 20 -3.13 -10.13 -1.04
CA HIS A 20 -3.56 -8.85 -0.50
C HIS A 20 -3.76 -7.82 -1.59
N PHE A 21 -4.62 -6.84 -1.29
CA PHE A 21 -5.15 -5.86 -2.25
C PHE A 21 -4.12 -5.30 -3.23
N SER A 22 -2.97 -4.83 -2.74
CA SER A 22 -1.93 -4.25 -3.60
C SER A 22 -1.28 -5.26 -4.56
N HIS A 23 -1.09 -6.53 -4.17
CA HIS A 23 -0.56 -7.54 -5.09
C HIS A 23 -1.58 -7.88 -6.16
N TRP A 24 -2.84 -8.10 -5.77
CA TRP A 24 -3.93 -8.28 -6.72
C TRP A 24 -4.03 -7.11 -7.69
N LEU A 25 -3.95 -5.87 -7.20
CA LEU A 25 -4.05 -4.69 -8.04
C LEU A 25 -2.85 -4.53 -8.99
N TYR A 26 -1.61 -4.52 -8.46
CA TYR A 26 -0.41 -4.17 -9.22
C TYR A 26 0.21 -5.32 -10.01
N ASN A 27 0.01 -6.58 -9.58
CA ASN A 27 0.59 -7.75 -10.27
C ASN A 27 -0.42 -8.51 -11.12
N THR A 28 -1.71 -8.25 -10.94
CA THR A 28 -2.76 -8.95 -11.68
C THR A 28 -3.62 -7.98 -12.47
N MET A 29 -4.33 -7.08 -11.80
CA MET A 29 -5.34 -6.26 -12.48
C MET A 29 -4.76 -5.22 -13.43
N LEU A 30 -3.76 -4.45 -13.00
CA LEU A 30 -3.14 -3.44 -13.85
C LEU A 30 -2.39 -4.06 -15.04
N PRO A 31 -1.61 -5.15 -14.88
CA PRO A 31 -1.04 -5.88 -16.01
C PRO A 31 -2.09 -6.47 -16.96
N LEU A 32 -3.16 -7.06 -16.43
CA LEU A 32 -4.26 -7.58 -17.23
C LEU A 32 -4.93 -6.45 -18.02
N TYR A 33 -5.26 -5.34 -17.36
CA TYR A 33 -5.88 -4.18 -17.98
C TYR A 33 -4.97 -3.56 -19.06
N SER A 34 -3.66 -3.43 -18.79
CA SER A 34 -2.65 -3.02 -19.78
C SER A 34 -2.66 -3.93 -21.01
N THR A 35 -2.64 -5.25 -20.78
CA THR A 35 -2.64 -6.27 -21.83
C THR A 35 -3.92 -6.19 -22.66
N MET A 36 -5.08 -6.06 -22.01
CA MET A 36 -6.35 -5.87 -22.69
C MET A 36 -6.34 -4.63 -23.57
N LYS A 37 -5.94 -3.47 -23.04
CA LYS A 37 -5.82 -2.24 -23.83
C LYS A 37 -4.93 -2.42 -25.05
N ARG A 38 -3.79 -3.10 -24.90
CA ARG A 38 -2.84 -3.33 -25.99
C ARG A 38 -3.40 -4.21 -27.10
N TYR A 39 -4.16 -5.24 -26.77
CA TYR A 39 -4.64 -6.23 -27.74
C TYR A 39 -6.15 -6.10 -28.03
N GLY A 40 -6.71 -4.90 -27.87
CA GLY A 40 -8.10 -4.61 -28.23
C GLY A 40 -9.16 -5.25 -27.33
N GLY A 41 -8.78 -5.65 -26.12
CA GLY A 41 -9.70 -6.11 -25.10
C GLY A 41 -10.66 -5.02 -24.66
N THR A 42 -11.89 -5.42 -24.37
CA THR A 42 -13.00 -4.57 -23.95
C THR A 42 -13.58 -5.09 -22.64
N LYS A 43 -14.58 -4.37 -22.11
CA LYS A 43 -15.34 -4.81 -20.92
C LYS A 43 -16.18 -6.08 -21.14
N ASP A 44 -16.24 -6.55 -22.39
CA ASP A 44 -17.01 -7.71 -22.86
C ASP A 44 -16.09 -8.88 -23.21
N SER A 45 -14.77 -8.73 -23.09
CA SER A 45 -13.80 -9.77 -23.44
C SER A 45 -13.81 -10.96 -22.49
N TRP A 46 -13.39 -12.10 -23.02
CA TRP A 46 -13.13 -13.30 -22.22
C TRP A 46 -11.80 -13.18 -21.48
N THR A 47 -11.83 -13.47 -20.18
CA THR A 47 -10.63 -13.67 -19.38
C THR A 47 -10.54 -15.09 -18.88
N PHE A 48 -9.33 -15.53 -18.56
CA PHE A 48 -9.07 -16.81 -17.93
C PHE A 48 -8.08 -16.61 -16.80
N LYS A 49 -8.54 -16.90 -15.58
CA LYS A 49 -7.70 -16.92 -14.39
C LYS A 49 -7.01 -18.28 -14.31
N VAL A 50 -5.71 -18.28 -14.58
CA VAL A 50 -4.86 -19.46 -14.37
C VAL A 50 -4.67 -19.64 -12.87
N ASN A 51 -4.84 -20.89 -12.42
CA ASN A 51 -4.83 -21.28 -11.01
C ASN A 51 -3.65 -20.65 -10.23
N SER A 52 -3.92 -20.21 -8.99
CA SER A 52 -2.87 -19.88 -8.03
C SER A 52 -2.24 -21.17 -7.49
N TYR A 53 -1.10 -21.06 -6.81
CA TYR A 53 -0.24 -22.19 -6.47
C TYR A 53 -0.99 -23.30 -5.68
N TYR A 54 -0.70 -24.57 -5.99
CA TYR A 54 -1.38 -25.79 -5.49
C TYR A 54 -1.44 -25.98 -3.94
N ASN A 55 -0.74 -25.16 -3.15
CA ASN A 55 -0.65 -25.28 -1.69
C ASN A 55 -1.60 -24.35 -0.89
N GLU A 56 -2.48 -23.60 -1.57
CA GLU A 56 -3.22 -22.46 -0.97
C GLU A 56 -4.65 -22.77 -0.51
N TYR A 57 -5.15 -24.00 -0.63
CA TYR A 57 -6.51 -24.39 -0.24
C TYR A 57 -6.89 -24.10 1.24
N ASN A 58 -5.92 -23.81 2.10
CA ASN A 58 -6.14 -23.54 3.53
C ASN A 58 -6.19 -22.05 3.91
N THR A 59 -5.82 -21.10 3.04
CA THR A 59 -5.92 -19.68 3.37
C THR A 59 -7.30 -19.13 3.03
N LYS A 60 -8.24 -19.31 3.96
CA LYS A 60 -9.62 -18.76 3.94
C LYS A 60 -9.70 -17.21 3.98
N ARG A 61 -8.72 -16.46 3.49
CA ARG A 61 -8.88 -15.03 3.23
C ARG A 61 -9.48 -14.89 1.83
N GLN A 62 -10.81 -14.84 1.67
CA GLN A 62 -11.67 -13.68 1.95
C GLN A 62 -11.16 -12.38 1.30
N GLY A 63 -11.29 -12.39 -0.02
CA GLY A 63 -11.23 -11.24 -0.89
C GLY A 63 -11.74 -11.68 -2.25
N LYS A 64 -13.04 -11.93 -2.38
CA LYS A 64 -13.71 -11.99 -3.67
C LYS A 64 -13.63 -10.57 -4.24
N TRP A 65 -12.48 -10.19 -4.81
CA TRP A 65 -12.32 -8.86 -5.40
C TRP A 65 -13.30 -8.78 -6.57
N GLU A 66 -14.33 -7.96 -6.40
CA GLU A 66 -15.31 -7.71 -7.45
C GLU A 66 -14.57 -7.13 -8.65
N MET A 67 -14.85 -7.63 -9.86
CA MET A 67 -14.25 -7.11 -11.11
C MET A 67 -15.29 -6.68 -12.14
N ARG A 68 -16.57 -6.49 -11.75
CA ARG A 68 -17.63 -6.11 -12.69
C ARG A 68 -17.36 -4.74 -13.32
N HIS A 69 -16.64 -3.88 -12.61
CA HIS A 69 -16.21 -2.60 -13.13
C HIS A 69 -15.21 -2.71 -14.30
N VAL A 70 -14.41 -3.80 -14.37
CA VAL A 70 -13.55 -4.11 -15.53
C VAL A 70 -14.32 -4.93 -16.57
N PHE A 71 -15.05 -5.95 -16.11
CA PHE A 71 -15.78 -6.92 -16.94
C PHE A 71 -17.29 -6.73 -16.75
N GLN A 72 -17.84 -5.71 -17.39
CA GLN A 72 -19.26 -5.38 -17.22
C GLN A 72 -20.17 -6.44 -17.84
N THR A 73 -19.79 -7.00 -19.00
CA THR A 73 -20.59 -8.04 -19.68
C THR A 73 -19.75 -9.22 -20.20
N GLY A 74 -18.44 -9.21 -19.96
CA GLY A 74 -17.54 -10.30 -20.33
C GLY A 74 -17.69 -11.55 -19.45
N PHE A 75 -16.86 -12.55 -19.74
CA PHE A 75 -16.82 -13.81 -19.01
C PHE A 75 -15.42 -14.07 -18.47
N GLU A 76 -15.32 -14.51 -17.22
CA GLU A 76 -14.07 -15.03 -16.68
C GLU A 76 -14.18 -16.54 -16.49
N LEU A 77 -13.30 -17.28 -17.17
CA LEU A 77 -13.10 -18.68 -16.91
C LEU A 77 -12.24 -18.86 -15.65
N VAL A 78 -12.72 -19.68 -14.72
CA VAL A 78 -11.97 -20.14 -13.53
C VAL A 78 -11.92 -21.66 -13.52
N LEU A 79 -10.90 -22.26 -12.89
CA LEU A 79 -10.74 -23.72 -12.94
C LEU A 79 -11.40 -24.43 -11.76
N LEU A 80 -11.61 -23.72 -10.65
CA LEU A 80 -12.12 -24.32 -9.42
C LEU A 80 -13.45 -23.70 -9.01
N LYS A 81 -14.34 -24.53 -8.44
CA LYS A 81 -15.70 -24.09 -8.06
C LYS A 81 -15.70 -23.05 -6.93
N ASP A 82 -14.70 -23.09 -6.06
CA ASP A 82 -14.49 -22.12 -4.98
C ASP A 82 -13.98 -20.76 -5.48
N GLU A 83 -13.45 -20.70 -6.71
CA GLU A 83 -13.09 -19.43 -7.37
C GLU A 83 -14.29 -18.70 -7.99
N LEU A 84 -15.48 -19.32 -8.05
CA LEU A 84 -16.72 -18.67 -8.48
C LEU A 84 -17.15 -17.63 -7.44
N ALA A 85 -16.60 -16.43 -7.60
CA ALA A 85 -16.79 -15.31 -6.71
C ALA A 85 -17.92 -14.37 -7.15
N THR A 86 -18.17 -14.29 -8.45
CA THR A 86 -19.06 -13.31 -9.08
C THR A 86 -19.90 -13.97 -10.17
N GLU A 87 -20.89 -13.24 -10.71
CA GLU A 87 -21.80 -13.77 -11.74
C GLU A 87 -21.19 -13.87 -13.14
N PHE A 88 -20.09 -13.16 -13.42
CA PHE A 88 -19.38 -13.24 -14.69
C PHE A 88 -18.33 -14.36 -14.71
N GLN A 89 -18.02 -14.94 -13.55
CA GLN A 89 -17.13 -16.09 -13.45
C GLN A 89 -17.90 -17.38 -13.73
N THR A 90 -17.32 -18.22 -14.58
CA THR A 90 -17.90 -19.52 -14.93
C THR A 90 -16.83 -20.59 -14.99
N LEU A 91 -17.23 -21.82 -14.69
CA LEU A 91 -16.39 -22.98 -14.95
C LEU A 91 -16.42 -23.29 -16.46
N PRO A 92 -15.32 -23.79 -17.04
CA PRO A 92 -15.36 -24.40 -18.36
C PRO A 92 -16.43 -25.51 -18.41
N PRO A 93 -17.11 -25.69 -19.56
CA PRO A 93 -18.03 -26.79 -19.75
C PRO A 93 -17.33 -28.13 -19.52
N SER A 94 -18.00 -29.04 -18.82
CA SER A 94 -17.43 -30.35 -18.45
C SER A 94 -17.51 -31.38 -19.57
N ASP A 95 -18.31 -31.12 -20.61
CA ASP A 95 -18.66 -32.04 -21.68
C ASP A 95 -17.92 -31.77 -23.00
N ALA A 96 -17.26 -30.61 -23.13
CA ALA A 96 -16.49 -30.25 -24.31
C ALA A 96 -15.39 -29.21 -24.02
N PRO A 97 -14.24 -29.27 -24.72
CA PRO A 97 -13.24 -28.21 -24.63
C PRO A 97 -13.73 -26.92 -25.31
N ILE A 98 -13.31 -25.77 -24.80
CA ILE A 98 -13.45 -24.47 -25.48
C ILE A 98 -12.15 -24.18 -26.25
N CYS A 99 -12.26 -23.79 -27.51
CA CYS A 99 -11.16 -23.34 -28.34
C CYS A 99 -11.37 -21.87 -28.72
N PHE A 100 -10.52 -20.98 -28.24
CA PHE A 100 -10.52 -19.58 -28.66
C PHE A 100 -9.71 -19.40 -29.93
N ARG A 101 -10.08 -18.41 -30.76
CA ARG A 101 -9.29 -18.02 -31.93
C ARG A 101 -7.86 -17.64 -31.56
N GLN A 102 -7.71 -16.90 -30.47
CA GLN A 102 -6.42 -16.45 -29.96
C GLN A 102 -6.46 -16.43 -28.43
N ALA A 103 -5.30 -16.66 -27.81
CA ALA A 103 -5.09 -16.36 -26.40
C ALA A 103 -3.93 -15.37 -26.27
N VAL A 104 -4.09 -14.37 -25.41
CA VAL A 104 -3.06 -13.42 -25.04
C VAL A 104 -2.73 -13.63 -23.57
N ILE A 105 -1.48 -13.97 -23.30
CA ILE A 105 -1.01 -14.23 -21.94
C ILE A 105 -0.45 -12.93 -21.34
N GLY A 106 -1.19 -12.35 -20.39
CA GLY A 106 -0.83 -11.13 -19.68
C GLY A 106 0.02 -11.38 -18.45
N LEU A 107 1.04 -12.24 -18.53
CA LEU A 107 1.89 -12.59 -17.39
C LEU A 107 3.21 -11.80 -17.41
N GLY A 108 3.44 -10.97 -16.39
CA GLY A 108 4.75 -10.68 -15.80
C GLY A 108 5.76 -9.78 -16.54
N SER A 109 5.61 -9.48 -17.82
CA SER A 109 6.59 -8.59 -18.50
C SER A 109 6.42 -7.11 -18.13
N GLN A 110 5.27 -6.72 -17.59
CA GLN A 110 4.94 -5.35 -17.22
C GLN A 110 4.55 -5.23 -15.75
N CYS A 111 5.37 -4.56 -14.94
CA CYS A 111 5.01 -4.11 -13.60
C CYS A 111 5.96 -2.99 -13.14
N ALA A 112 5.66 -2.30 -12.05
CA ALA A 112 6.46 -1.18 -11.57
C ALA A 112 7.73 -1.58 -10.79
N LEU A 113 8.30 -2.77 -11.02
CA LEU A 113 9.32 -3.34 -10.12
C LEU A 113 10.62 -3.65 -10.83
N GLY A 114 11.66 -3.78 -10.02
CA GLY A 114 13.03 -4.12 -10.43
C GLY A 114 13.11 -5.32 -11.36
N TYR A 115 12.32 -6.35 -11.08
CA TYR A 115 12.37 -7.63 -11.81
C TYR A 115 11.50 -7.68 -13.07
N CYS A 116 10.67 -6.66 -13.34
CA CYS A 116 9.86 -6.63 -14.55
C CYS A 116 10.66 -6.06 -15.71
N GLU A 117 10.54 -6.70 -16.87
CA GLU A 117 11.22 -6.27 -18.11
C GLU A 117 10.79 -4.85 -18.51
N LYS A 118 9.53 -4.49 -18.23
CA LYS A 118 8.92 -3.23 -18.62
C LYS A 118 8.09 -2.66 -17.48
N ASN A 119 8.03 -1.32 -17.41
CA ASN A 119 7.06 -0.63 -16.56
C ASN A 119 5.67 -0.66 -17.20
N ILE A 120 4.63 -0.56 -16.37
CA ILE A 120 3.27 -0.26 -16.87
C ILE A 120 3.24 1.25 -17.21
N PRO A 121 2.73 1.65 -18.39
CA PRO A 121 2.59 3.06 -18.74
C PRO A 121 1.66 3.82 -17.79
N SER A 122 1.96 5.09 -17.49
CA SER A 122 1.21 5.89 -16.50
C SER A 122 -0.27 6.08 -16.87
N ASP A 123 -0.57 6.21 -18.16
CA ASP A 123 -1.93 6.33 -18.70
C ASP A 123 -2.79 5.08 -18.44
N ILE A 124 -2.18 3.90 -18.33
CA ILE A 124 -2.89 2.67 -17.95
C ILE A 124 -3.40 2.79 -16.52
N TYR A 125 -2.60 3.32 -15.59
CA TYR A 125 -3.06 3.55 -14.22
C TYR A 125 -4.15 4.62 -14.18
N HIS A 126 -3.98 5.71 -14.92
CA HIS A 126 -4.97 6.78 -15.00
C HIS A 126 -6.30 6.28 -15.57
N SER A 127 -6.26 5.58 -16.70
CA SER A 127 -7.45 5.03 -17.36
C SER A 127 -8.10 3.92 -16.56
N PHE A 128 -7.32 3.11 -15.83
CA PHE A 128 -7.86 2.13 -14.89
C PHE A 128 -8.62 2.83 -13.75
N ARG A 129 -8.02 3.83 -13.10
CA ARG A 129 -8.71 4.62 -12.07
C ARG A 129 -9.96 5.29 -12.62
N ASP A 130 -9.87 5.91 -13.79
CA ASP A 130 -10.99 6.62 -14.41
C ASP A 130 -12.12 5.66 -14.78
N LEU A 131 -11.80 4.41 -15.15
CA LEU A 131 -12.79 3.33 -15.33
C LEU A 131 -13.53 3.03 -14.02
N ILE A 132 -12.82 2.88 -12.90
CA ILE A 132 -13.44 2.68 -11.57
C ILE A 132 -14.34 3.87 -11.23
N ALA A 133 -13.82 5.08 -11.43
CA ALA A 133 -14.51 6.33 -11.14
C ALA A 133 -15.80 6.47 -11.95
N SER A 134 -15.73 6.18 -13.25
CA SER A 134 -16.87 6.28 -14.15
C SER A 134 -17.95 5.24 -13.81
N TYR A 135 -17.53 4.01 -13.49
CA TYR A 135 -18.46 2.95 -13.16
C TYR A 135 -19.19 3.21 -11.84
N TYR A 136 -18.47 3.54 -10.77
CA TYR A 136 -19.07 3.66 -9.45
C TYR A 136 -19.54 5.07 -9.11
N TRP A 137 -18.88 6.13 -9.55
CA TRP A 137 -19.11 7.48 -9.00
C TRP A 137 -19.91 8.38 -9.93
N GLU A 138 -19.77 8.23 -11.24
CA GLU A 138 -20.50 9.07 -12.20
C GLU A 138 -21.99 8.68 -12.33
N THR A 139 -22.38 7.51 -11.82
CA THR A 139 -23.77 7.04 -11.82
C THR A 139 -24.22 6.74 -10.37
N PRO A 140 -24.88 7.68 -9.68
CA PRO A 140 -25.29 7.51 -8.28
C PRO A 140 -26.09 6.22 -8.03
N ASP A 141 -26.92 5.82 -8.99
CA ASP A 141 -27.69 4.57 -8.92
C ASP A 141 -26.80 3.33 -8.89
N THR A 142 -25.65 3.33 -9.59
CA THR A 142 -24.70 2.21 -9.57
C THR A 142 -24.05 2.08 -8.21
N TRP A 143 -23.63 3.18 -7.60
CA TRP A 143 -23.10 3.14 -6.24
C TRP A 143 -24.14 2.66 -5.23
N GLN A 144 -25.35 3.20 -5.26
CA GLN A 144 -26.40 2.80 -4.33
C GLN A 144 -26.78 1.33 -4.50
N ARG A 145 -26.82 0.84 -5.74
CA ARG A 145 -26.99 -0.58 -6.04
C ARG A 145 -25.82 -1.40 -5.49
N HIS A 146 -24.59 -0.96 -5.70
CA HIS A 146 -23.38 -1.63 -5.19
C HIS A 146 -23.42 -1.77 -3.66
N ILE A 147 -23.69 -0.69 -2.94
CA ILE A 147 -23.81 -0.71 -1.47
C ILE A 147 -24.93 -1.65 -1.02
N ARG A 148 -26.12 -1.56 -1.66
CA ARG A 148 -27.25 -2.43 -1.32
C ARG A 148 -26.94 -3.90 -1.57
N THR A 149 -26.46 -4.24 -2.76
CA THR A 149 -26.11 -5.61 -3.12
C THR A 149 -25.01 -6.17 -2.22
N THR A 150 -24.01 -5.36 -1.88
CA THR A 150 -22.96 -5.77 -0.94
C THR A 150 -23.53 -6.04 0.45
N GLN A 151 -24.42 -5.17 0.94
CA GLN A 151 -25.10 -5.37 2.21
C GLN A 151 -26.00 -6.61 2.21
N ASP A 152 -26.81 -6.81 1.17
CA ASP A 152 -27.70 -7.98 1.04
C ASP A 152 -26.90 -9.31 1.05
N LEU A 153 -25.72 -9.32 0.41
CA LEU A 153 -24.81 -10.46 0.42
C LEU A 153 -24.24 -10.74 1.82
N LEU A 154 -23.87 -9.68 2.55
CA LEU A 154 -23.39 -9.79 3.94
C LEU A 154 -24.48 -10.34 4.85
N ASP A 155 -25.70 -9.80 4.75
CA ASP A 155 -26.86 -10.23 5.53
C ASP A 155 -27.22 -11.70 5.23
N THR A 156 -27.17 -12.10 3.96
CA THR A 156 -27.42 -13.48 3.53
C THR A 156 -26.36 -14.45 4.06
N ALA A 157 -25.09 -14.05 4.02
CA ALA A 157 -23.98 -14.84 4.57
C ALA A 157 -24.10 -14.99 6.10
N GLU A 158 -24.52 -13.94 6.80
CA GLU A 158 -24.81 -13.98 8.22
C GLU A 158 -25.94 -14.96 8.54
N GLN A 159 -27.08 -14.85 7.85
CA GLN A 159 -28.22 -15.75 8.03
C GLN A 159 -27.87 -17.22 7.73
N SER A 160 -27.06 -17.47 6.71
CA SER A 160 -26.61 -18.82 6.34
C SER A 160 -25.73 -19.43 7.43
N SER A 161 -24.83 -18.63 8.01
CA SER A 161 -23.99 -19.10 9.13
C SER A 161 -24.80 -19.41 10.38
N LEU A 162 -25.86 -18.64 10.66
CA LEU A 162 -26.77 -18.92 11.78
C LEU A 162 -27.53 -20.24 11.61
N LYS A 163 -27.87 -20.60 10.37
CA LYS A 163 -28.58 -21.86 10.07
C LYS A 163 -27.66 -23.08 10.15
N SER A 164 -26.38 -22.96 9.77
CA SER A 164 -25.42 -24.07 9.87
C SER A 164 -25.04 -24.43 11.31
N GLU A 165 -25.24 -23.53 12.26
CA GLU A 165 -24.95 -23.74 13.69
C GLU A 165 -26.16 -24.31 14.48
N GLY A 166 -27.23 -24.70 13.77
CA GLY A 166 -28.44 -25.32 14.33
C GLY A 166 -28.24 -26.77 14.80
N GLY A 167 -27.37 -26.97 15.79
CA GLY A 167 -27.16 -28.22 16.53
C GLY A 167 -26.41 -27.95 17.83
N GLU A 168 -27.14 -27.85 18.96
CA GLU A 168 -26.72 -27.74 20.38
C GLU A 168 -25.61 -26.74 20.81
N SER A 169 -24.91 -26.06 19.90
CA SER A 169 -23.78 -25.14 20.15
C SER A 169 -24.20 -23.65 20.22
N VAL A 170 -25.50 -23.37 20.36
CA VAL A 170 -26.05 -22.00 20.20
C VAL A 170 -25.54 -21.01 21.27
N LYS A 171 -25.17 -21.47 22.47
CA LYS A 171 -24.63 -20.60 23.53
C LYS A 171 -23.16 -20.23 23.33
N ALA A 172 -22.31 -21.17 22.88
CA ALA A 172 -20.90 -20.88 22.62
C ALA A 172 -20.72 -20.00 21.37
N ALA A 173 -21.56 -20.20 20.35
CA ALA A 173 -21.59 -19.35 19.16
C ALA A 173 -22.10 -17.92 19.44
N ALA A 174 -23.01 -17.75 20.42
CA ALA A 174 -23.49 -16.42 20.82
C ALA A 174 -22.42 -15.56 21.52
N GLU A 175 -21.48 -16.18 22.24
CA GLU A 175 -20.36 -15.46 22.87
C GLU A 175 -19.20 -15.24 21.90
N ALA A 176 -19.00 -16.12 20.91
CA ALA A 176 -18.05 -15.92 19.80
C ALA A 176 -18.50 -14.84 18.78
N LYS A 177 -19.78 -14.40 18.82
CA LYS A 177 -20.37 -13.37 17.93
C LYS A 177 -19.95 -11.93 18.23
N ALA A 178 -19.15 -11.68 19.27
CA ALA A 178 -18.65 -10.34 19.56
C ALA A 178 -17.48 -9.91 18.66
N VAL A 179 -16.96 -10.79 17.80
CA VAL A 179 -15.98 -10.39 16.78
C VAL A 179 -16.75 -9.81 15.58
N PRO A 180 -16.78 -8.49 15.37
CA PRO A 180 -17.40 -7.91 14.18
C PRO A 180 -16.78 -8.56 12.95
N ARG A 181 -17.61 -9.23 12.14
CA ARG A 181 -17.14 -9.80 10.88
C ARG A 181 -16.66 -8.66 9.99
N ASN A 182 -15.43 -8.78 9.51
CA ASN A 182 -14.84 -7.84 8.57
C ASN A 182 -15.70 -7.81 7.29
N SER A 183 -16.49 -6.74 7.14
CA SER A 183 -17.31 -6.45 5.97
C SER A 183 -16.50 -5.62 4.98
N THR A 184 -16.68 -5.82 3.68
CA THR A 184 -16.06 -4.97 2.64
C THR A 184 -16.52 -3.51 2.72
N LEU A 185 -17.62 -3.21 3.42
CA LEU A 185 -18.14 -1.87 3.69
C LEU A 185 -17.63 -1.27 5.01
N SER A 186 -16.99 -2.06 5.88
CA SER A 186 -16.64 -1.60 7.23
C SER A 186 -15.69 -0.41 7.24
N CYS A 187 -14.80 -0.30 6.23
CA CYS A 187 -13.94 0.87 6.08
C CYS A 187 -14.72 2.18 5.90
N LEU A 188 -15.89 2.15 5.24
CA LEU A 188 -16.72 3.34 5.07
C LEU A 188 -17.31 3.79 6.40
N ASP A 189 -17.80 2.85 7.21
CA ASP A 189 -18.40 3.14 8.52
C ASP A 189 -17.38 3.64 9.54
N LYS A 190 -16.13 3.17 9.43
CA LYS A 190 -15.03 3.53 10.33
C LYS A 190 -14.25 4.77 9.87
N ALA A 191 -14.41 5.21 8.63
CA ALA A 191 -13.79 6.42 8.15
C ALA A 191 -14.27 7.64 8.96
N ARG A 192 -13.33 8.47 9.40
CA ARG A 192 -13.60 9.69 10.19
C ARG A 192 -13.15 10.91 9.42
N TYR A 193 -13.93 11.97 9.44
CA TYR A 193 -13.70 13.17 8.65
C TYR A 193 -13.61 14.39 9.57
N TYR A 194 -12.59 15.23 9.36
CA TYR A 194 -12.33 16.41 10.17
C TYR A 194 -12.24 17.64 9.27
N ASN A 195 -12.79 18.77 9.72
CA ASN A 195 -12.82 20.06 9.02
C ASN A 195 -13.51 20.10 7.65
N PHE A 196 -14.47 19.21 7.40
CA PHE A 196 -15.22 19.24 6.14
C PHE A 196 -16.39 20.22 6.15
N GLU A 197 -16.85 20.71 7.31
CA GLU A 197 -17.95 21.67 7.41
C GLU A 197 -17.43 23.03 7.91
N SER A 198 -17.56 24.09 7.10
CA SER A 198 -17.09 25.45 7.44
C SER A 198 -18.10 26.29 8.22
N SER A 199 -19.38 25.93 8.22
CA SER A 199 -20.48 26.87 8.52
C SER A 199 -21.17 26.68 9.88
N SER A 200 -20.83 25.66 10.66
CA SER A 200 -21.67 25.24 11.79
C SER A 200 -21.16 25.62 13.19
N GLY A 201 -20.02 26.31 13.31
CA GLY A 201 -19.40 26.57 14.64
C GLY A 201 -19.01 25.29 15.39
N VAL A 202 -18.94 24.16 14.67
CA VAL A 202 -18.59 22.85 15.21
C VAL A 202 -17.08 22.79 15.46
N ASN A 203 -16.70 22.19 16.59
CA ASN A 203 -15.31 22.00 16.95
C ASN A 203 -14.55 21.24 15.84
N PRO A 204 -13.49 21.82 15.23
CA PRO A 204 -12.71 21.20 14.15
C PRO A 204 -12.09 19.85 14.52
N LEU A 205 -11.92 19.59 15.82
CA LEU A 205 -11.34 18.37 16.36
C LEU A 205 -12.38 17.25 16.59
N LYS A 206 -13.67 17.53 16.43
CA LYS A 206 -14.72 16.52 16.56
C LYS A 206 -14.88 15.78 15.22
N PRO A 207 -14.70 14.46 15.17
CA PRO A 207 -14.93 13.71 13.94
C PRO A 207 -16.39 13.82 13.50
N LEU A 208 -16.58 14.02 12.20
CA LEU A 208 -17.86 13.97 11.52
C LEU A 208 -18.00 12.65 10.77
N LYS A 209 -19.25 12.19 10.63
CA LYS A 209 -19.59 11.08 9.72
C LYS A 209 -19.62 11.61 8.28
N GLU A 210 -19.28 10.75 7.32
CA GLU A 210 -19.46 11.09 5.91
C GLU A 210 -20.94 11.40 5.63
N SER A 211 -21.20 12.51 4.93
CA SER A 211 -22.58 12.81 4.52
C SER A 211 -22.96 11.88 3.37
N ARG A 212 -24.03 11.09 3.54
CA ARG A 212 -24.60 10.24 2.48
C ARG A 212 -24.95 11.02 1.21
N ASN A 213 -25.13 12.34 1.32
CA ASN A 213 -25.42 13.23 0.19
C ASN A 213 -24.19 13.56 -0.67
N ARG A 214 -22.98 13.18 -0.25
CA ARG A 214 -21.72 13.37 -1.02
C ARG A 214 -21.41 12.20 -1.97
N VAL A 215 -22.24 11.16 -1.92
CA VAL A 215 -22.16 10.00 -2.79
C VAL A 215 -22.69 10.33 -4.20
N GLY A 216 -21.91 10.05 -5.25
CA GLY A 216 -22.29 10.32 -6.65
C GLY A 216 -21.58 11.51 -7.31
N TYR A 217 -20.64 12.15 -6.59
CA TYR A 217 -19.80 13.20 -7.14
C TYR A 217 -18.37 12.68 -7.32
N LYS A 218 -17.81 12.85 -8.51
CA LYS A 218 -16.41 12.54 -8.83
C LYS A 218 -15.44 13.30 -7.91
N PHE A 219 -15.82 14.52 -7.54
CA PHE A 219 -15.11 15.39 -6.60
C PHE A 219 -16.10 15.97 -5.59
N PRO A 220 -16.52 15.22 -4.55
CA PRO A 220 -17.55 15.67 -3.60
C PRO A 220 -17.21 17.01 -2.95
N ASP A 221 -15.93 17.27 -2.77
CA ASP A 221 -15.41 18.53 -2.23
C ASP A 221 -15.50 19.73 -3.18
N THR A 222 -15.68 19.52 -4.50
CA THR A 222 -15.99 20.64 -5.44
C THR A 222 -17.44 21.09 -5.33
N VAL A 223 -18.29 20.26 -4.73
CA VAL A 223 -19.72 20.52 -4.51
C VAL A 223 -19.96 21.37 -3.27
N ASP A 224 -18.93 21.59 -2.45
CA ASP A 224 -18.90 22.57 -1.37
C ASP A 224 -18.12 23.84 -1.82
N PRO A 225 -18.71 24.68 -2.70
CA PRO A 225 -18.06 25.90 -3.20
C PRO A 225 -17.75 26.92 -2.11
N GLU A 226 -18.39 26.80 -0.94
CA GLU A 226 -18.22 27.70 0.21
C GLU A 226 -17.11 27.27 1.20
N VAL A 227 -16.56 26.06 1.07
CA VAL A 227 -15.64 25.54 2.10
C VAL A 227 -14.21 26.00 1.81
N ALA A 228 -13.93 27.18 2.38
CA ALA A 228 -12.64 27.79 2.67
C ALA A 228 -11.62 27.71 1.53
N LYS A 229 -11.87 28.56 0.52
CA LYS A 229 -10.77 29.33 -0.05
C LYS A 229 -9.90 29.83 1.12
N GLY A 230 -8.61 29.49 1.13
CA GLY A 230 -7.66 30.08 2.07
C GLY A 230 -7.71 31.62 1.97
N PRO A 231 -6.95 32.35 2.81
CA PRO A 231 -6.90 33.82 2.73
C PRO A 231 -6.58 34.36 1.33
N TYR A 232 -6.06 33.52 0.43
CA TYR A 232 -5.73 33.82 -0.96
C TYR A 232 -6.65 33.22 -2.04
N GLY A 233 -7.80 32.64 -1.69
CA GLY A 233 -8.68 32.05 -2.70
C GLY A 233 -8.42 30.57 -3.03
N THR A 234 -7.33 29.98 -2.52
CA THR A 234 -6.83 28.65 -2.87
C THR A 234 -7.46 27.55 -2.03
N ARG A 235 -7.81 26.42 -2.64
CA ARG A 235 -8.44 25.28 -1.96
C ARG A 235 -7.39 24.54 -1.12
N ARG A 236 -7.71 24.27 0.15
CA ARG A 236 -6.82 23.51 1.05
C ARG A 236 -6.66 22.06 0.59
N LEU A 237 -5.46 21.52 0.78
CA LEU A 237 -5.18 20.10 0.60
C LEU A 237 -6.08 19.22 1.48
N VAL A 238 -6.40 18.05 0.95
CA VAL A 238 -7.12 16.98 1.65
C VAL A 238 -6.08 15.95 2.02
N VAL A 239 -5.93 15.71 3.31
CA VAL A 239 -4.94 14.78 3.86
C VAL A 239 -5.66 13.55 4.36
N ALA A 240 -5.32 12.38 3.82
CA ALA A 240 -5.76 11.12 4.40
C ALA A 240 -4.65 10.52 5.25
N MET A 241 -5.02 10.00 6.41
CA MET A 241 -4.21 9.12 7.22
C MET A 241 -4.83 7.73 7.17
N ILE A 242 -4.11 6.74 6.62
CA ILE A 242 -4.52 5.34 6.72
C ILE A 242 -3.87 4.73 7.95
N GLN A 243 -4.69 4.18 8.83
CA GLN A 243 -4.27 3.39 9.97
C GLN A 243 -4.26 1.90 9.63
N ARG A 244 -3.32 1.18 10.24
CA ARG A 244 -3.26 -0.28 10.27
C ARG A 244 -3.30 -0.71 11.73
N GLU A 245 -4.50 -0.96 12.24
CA GLU A 245 -4.74 -1.27 13.65
C GLU A 245 -4.15 -2.62 14.09
N GLY A 246 -4.10 -3.62 13.18
CA GLY A 246 -3.63 -4.97 13.49
C GLY A 246 -2.12 -5.15 13.38
N THR A 247 -1.46 -4.41 12.49
CA THR A 247 0.00 -4.41 12.30
C THR A 247 0.45 -3.02 11.88
N ARG A 248 1.68 -2.60 12.16
CA ARG A 248 2.23 -1.32 11.64
C ARG A 248 1.51 -0.06 12.12
N ARG A 249 0.77 -0.15 13.23
CA ARG A 249 -0.04 0.94 13.76
C ARG A 249 0.77 2.21 14.00
N VAL A 250 0.23 3.37 13.63
CA VAL A 250 0.71 4.68 14.11
C VAL A 250 0.09 4.95 15.48
N ILE A 251 0.90 5.02 16.53
CA ILE A 251 0.45 5.05 17.93
C ILE A 251 -0.23 6.39 18.26
N ASN A 252 0.34 7.49 17.78
CA ASN A 252 -0.18 8.85 17.97
C ASN A 252 -0.93 9.37 16.73
N ASP A 253 -1.69 8.50 16.06
CA ASP A 253 -2.49 8.87 14.89
C ASP A 253 -3.54 9.94 15.18
N GLN A 254 -4.18 9.89 16.36
CA GLN A 254 -5.15 10.89 16.78
C GLN A 254 -4.50 12.28 16.91
N GLU A 255 -3.32 12.36 17.53
CA GLU A 255 -2.55 13.61 17.64
C GLU A 255 -2.18 14.17 16.26
N LEU A 256 -1.78 13.30 15.33
CA LEU A 256 -1.47 13.68 13.95
C LEU A 256 -2.70 14.27 13.24
N VAL A 257 -3.83 13.57 13.31
CA VAL A 257 -5.10 14.00 12.68
C VAL A 257 -5.56 15.33 13.25
N GLU A 258 -5.57 15.48 14.58
CA GLU A 258 -5.98 16.70 15.27
C GLU A 258 -5.05 17.88 14.93
N SER A 259 -3.74 17.65 14.82
CA SER A 259 -2.78 18.69 14.49
C SER A 259 -2.87 19.13 13.02
N LEU A 260 -3.12 18.22 12.09
CA LEU A 260 -3.41 18.53 10.69
C LEU A 260 -4.73 19.31 10.56
N ALA A 261 -5.75 18.90 11.33
CA ALA A 261 -7.02 19.60 11.37
C ALA A 261 -6.86 21.02 11.97
N ALA A 262 -6.15 21.16 13.08
CA ALA A 262 -5.85 22.46 13.68
C ALA A 262 -5.04 23.37 12.74
N ALA A 263 -4.22 22.80 11.86
CA ALA A 263 -3.51 23.52 10.81
C ALA A 263 -4.41 23.97 9.63
N GLY A 264 -5.70 23.66 9.66
CA GLY A 264 -6.70 24.09 8.67
C GLY A 264 -6.83 23.18 7.46
N PHE A 265 -6.28 21.96 7.51
CA PHE A 265 -6.47 20.96 6.46
C PHE A 265 -7.75 20.17 6.68
N ARG A 266 -8.32 19.66 5.57
CA ARG A 266 -9.36 18.63 5.64
C ARG A 266 -8.68 17.29 5.86
N VAL A 267 -9.10 16.54 6.87
CA VAL A 267 -8.42 15.29 7.25
C VAL A 267 -9.39 14.11 7.18
N LYS A 268 -8.98 13.05 6.48
CA LYS A 268 -9.65 11.75 6.47
C LYS A 268 -8.82 10.77 7.29
N TRP A 269 -9.39 10.18 8.32
CA TRP A 269 -8.78 9.03 8.98
C TRP A 269 -9.48 7.78 8.45
N ILE A 270 -8.70 6.83 7.94
CA ILE A 270 -9.18 5.65 7.22
C ILE A 270 -8.54 4.41 7.85
N THR A 271 -9.26 3.29 7.88
CA THR A 271 -8.71 2.00 8.30
C THR A 271 -9.22 0.90 7.35
N PHE A 272 -8.31 0.07 6.84
CA PHE A 272 -8.64 -1.04 5.93
C PHE A 272 -8.60 -2.41 6.61
N ASP A 273 -8.16 -2.49 7.87
CA ASP A 273 -7.99 -3.76 8.59
C ASP A 273 -9.32 -4.46 8.92
N HIS A 274 -10.43 -3.73 8.83
CA HIS A 274 -11.79 -4.24 9.06
C HIS A 274 -12.52 -4.63 7.76
N GLY A 275 -11.82 -4.58 6.63
CA GLY A 275 -12.38 -4.84 5.30
C GLY A 275 -12.68 -3.57 4.52
N CYS A 276 -12.21 -3.53 3.28
CA CYS A 276 -12.50 -2.49 2.31
C CYS A 276 -12.47 -3.09 0.90
N GLY A 277 -13.57 -3.02 0.17
CA GLY A 277 -13.58 -3.41 -1.23
C GLY A 277 -12.88 -2.38 -2.10
N LEU A 278 -12.68 -2.71 -3.38
CA LEU A 278 -12.06 -1.79 -4.33
C LEU A 278 -12.84 -0.50 -4.48
N ALA A 279 -14.16 -0.60 -4.65
CA ALA A 279 -15.03 0.54 -4.89
C ALA A 279 -15.00 1.52 -3.72
N GLU A 280 -15.01 0.99 -2.49
CA GLU A 280 -14.90 1.75 -1.24
C GLU A 280 -13.52 2.38 -1.07
N THR A 281 -12.46 1.60 -1.33
CA THR A 281 -11.08 2.10 -1.27
C THR A 281 -10.90 3.28 -2.23
N ALA A 282 -11.36 3.11 -3.46
CA ALA A 282 -11.27 4.13 -4.49
C ALA A 282 -12.14 5.35 -4.14
N TYR A 283 -13.36 5.13 -3.62
CA TYR A 283 -14.25 6.20 -3.14
C TYR A 283 -13.58 7.06 -2.07
N LEU A 284 -12.92 6.44 -1.09
CA LEU A 284 -12.29 7.13 0.04
C LEU A 284 -11.09 7.99 -0.38
N LEU A 285 -10.42 7.64 -1.49
CA LEU A 285 -9.17 8.27 -1.94
C LEU A 285 -9.33 9.24 -3.12
N ARG A 286 -10.48 9.27 -3.79
CA ARG A 286 -10.70 10.04 -5.04
C ARG A 286 -10.41 11.54 -4.99
N ASP A 287 -10.36 12.13 -3.81
CA ASP A 287 -10.16 13.56 -3.54
C ASP A 287 -8.98 13.79 -2.58
N VAL A 288 -8.21 12.75 -2.27
CA VAL A 288 -7.08 12.80 -1.36
C VAL A 288 -5.85 13.30 -2.09
N HIS A 289 -5.29 14.40 -1.61
CA HIS A 289 -4.11 15.02 -2.21
C HIS A 289 -2.82 14.55 -1.52
N VAL A 290 -2.88 14.33 -0.21
CA VAL A 290 -1.77 13.83 0.59
C VAL A 290 -2.21 12.56 1.30
N LEU A 291 -1.53 11.45 1.07
CA LEU A 291 -1.77 10.17 1.74
C LEU A 291 -0.63 9.87 2.72
N ALA A 292 -0.89 10.04 4.01
CA ALA A 292 0.00 9.61 5.07
C ALA A 292 -0.38 8.20 5.54
N SER A 293 0.58 7.28 5.62
CA SER A 293 0.33 5.92 6.06
C SER A 293 1.59 5.35 6.69
N PRO A 294 1.49 4.47 7.70
CA PRO A 294 2.61 3.57 7.97
C PRO A 294 2.86 2.73 6.72
N HIS A 295 4.12 2.31 6.53
CA HIS A 295 4.54 1.61 5.31
C HIS A 295 3.65 0.39 4.95
N GLY A 296 3.70 0.01 3.68
CA GLY A 296 3.07 -1.22 3.18
C GLY A 296 1.80 -1.00 2.35
N ASN A 297 0.96 -2.04 2.25
CA ASN A 297 -0.13 -2.14 1.26
C ASN A 297 -1.16 -1.01 1.26
N ALA A 298 -1.30 -0.29 2.37
CA ALA A 298 -2.15 0.89 2.43
C ALA A 298 -1.68 1.96 1.44
N ILE A 299 -0.37 2.17 1.29
CA ILE A 299 0.22 3.07 0.30
C ILE A 299 -0.06 2.59 -1.13
N GLY A 300 -0.19 1.27 -1.32
CA GLY A 300 -0.61 0.69 -2.59
C GLY A 300 -2.00 1.13 -3.05
N THR A 301 -2.84 1.70 -2.19
CA THR A 301 -4.16 2.22 -2.59
C THR A 301 -4.09 3.58 -3.28
N SER A 302 -2.91 4.20 -3.31
CA SER A 302 -2.64 5.51 -3.90
C SER A 302 -2.99 5.65 -5.37
N VAL A 303 -3.09 4.56 -6.13
CA VAL A 303 -3.57 4.60 -7.54
C VAL A 303 -4.94 5.29 -7.68
N PHE A 304 -5.76 5.30 -6.62
CA PHE A 304 -7.08 5.92 -6.64
C PHE A 304 -7.09 7.39 -6.23
N MET A 305 -5.95 7.96 -5.84
CA MET A 305 -5.82 9.39 -5.66
C MET A 305 -6.03 10.11 -7.03
N PRO A 306 -6.39 11.40 -7.03
CA PRO A 306 -6.28 12.24 -8.23
C PRO A 306 -4.89 12.09 -8.86
N THR A 307 -4.71 12.48 -10.12
CA THR A 307 -3.39 12.42 -10.78
C THR A 307 -2.90 13.81 -11.15
N THR A 308 -3.74 14.83 -10.98
CA THR A 308 -3.46 16.19 -11.39
C THR A 308 -4.08 17.21 -10.44
N ASP A 309 -3.34 18.30 -10.24
CA ASP A 309 -3.72 19.58 -9.64
C ASP A 309 -4.44 19.50 -8.29
N PRO A 310 -3.68 19.26 -7.21
CA PRO A 310 -2.21 19.15 -7.10
C PRO A 310 -1.65 17.78 -7.48
N VAL A 311 -0.32 17.71 -7.70
CA VAL A 311 0.39 16.43 -7.78
C VAL A 311 0.24 15.69 -6.43
N PRO A 312 -0.30 14.47 -6.42
CA PRO A 312 -0.55 13.75 -5.17
C PRO A 312 0.75 13.35 -4.49
N THR A 313 0.74 13.37 -3.16
CA THR A 313 1.91 13.05 -2.34
C THR A 313 1.62 11.94 -1.35
N LEU A 314 2.52 10.97 -1.29
CA LEU A 314 2.52 9.86 -0.34
C LEU A 314 3.56 10.17 0.73
N ILE A 315 3.14 10.09 1.98
CA ILE A 315 4.03 10.23 3.13
C ILE A 315 4.07 8.87 3.83
N SER A 316 5.18 8.16 3.67
CA SER A 316 5.43 6.97 4.47
C SER A 316 5.92 7.37 5.86
N LEU A 317 5.13 6.99 6.87
CA LEU A 317 5.42 7.28 8.27
C LEU A 317 6.36 6.21 8.82
N ASP A 318 7.60 6.62 9.05
CA ASP A 318 8.71 5.83 9.59
C ASP A 318 9.01 4.53 8.81
N ALA A 319 9.75 4.72 7.70
CA ALA A 319 10.36 3.68 6.89
C ALA A 319 11.85 3.44 7.22
N SER A 320 12.36 3.93 8.35
CA SER A 320 13.81 3.94 8.67
C SER A 320 14.48 2.56 8.74
N ARG A 321 13.69 1.50 8.92
CA ARG A 321 14.16 0.11 9.10
C ARG A 321 13.71 -0.85 8.01
N TYR A 322 13.03 -0.37 6.97
CA TYR A 322 12.47 -1.22 5.92
C TYR A 322 12.47 -0.53 4.55
N SER A 323 12.61 -1.32 3.48
CA SER A 323 12.62 -0.82 2.11
C SER A 323 11.23 -0.79 1.50
N GLU A 324 10.82 0.36 0.97
CA GLU A 324 9.54 0.51 0.27
C GLU A 324 9.67 0.63 -1.26
N ALA A 325 10.75 0.09 -1.83
CA ALA A 325 11.04 0.14 -3.26
C ALA A 325 9.82 -0.18 -4.13
N TRP A 326 9.00 -1.16 -3.72
CA TRP A 326 7.76 -1.51 -4.39
C TRP A 326 6.81 -0.30 -4.59
N PHE A 327 6.49 0.39 -3.51
CA PHE A 327 5.53 1.49 -3.52
C PHE A 327 6.15 2.76 -4.07
N ILE A 328 7.43 2.99 -3.79
CA ILE A 328 8.21 4.09 -4.35
C ILE A 328 8.19 4.02 -5.88
N ASN A 329 8.57 2.87 -6.47
CA ASN A 329 8.64 2.73 -7.92
C ASN A 329 7.25 2.85 -8.56
N THR A 330 6.22 2.30 -7.92
CA THR A 330 4.85 2.37 -8.41
C THR A 330 4.29 3.79 -8.37
N ALA A 331 4.42 4.47 -7.23
CA ALA A 331 3.95 5.85 -7.05
C ALA A 331 4.63 6.80 -8.04
N THR A 332 5.95 6.68 -8.18
CA THR A 332 6.71 7.54 -9.09
C THR A 332 6.39 7.23 -10.56
N ALA A 333 6.13 5.97 -10.92
CA ALA A 333 5.69 5.60 -12.27
C ALA A 333 4.35 6.25 -12.67
N ILE A 334 3.47 6.54 -11.71
CA ILE A 334 2.17 7.22 -11.94
C ILE A 334 2.23 8.73 -11.67
N GLY A 335 3.44 9.30 -11.57
CA GLY A 335 3.63 10.73 -11.37
C GLY A 335 3.20 11.23 -9.99
N GLN A 336 3.17 10.37 -8.98
CA GLN A 336 2.96 10.78 -7.58
C GLN A 336 4.29 11.05 -6.89
N ARG A 337 4.25 11.93 -5.89
CA ARG A 337 5.39 12.15 -4.99
C ARG A 337 5.38 11.08 -3.91
N PHE A 338 6.54 10.49 -3.64
CA PHE A 338 6.75 9.71 -2.42
C PHE A 338 7.59 10.55 -1.48
N VAL A 339 7.40 10.46 -0.17
CA VAL A 339 8.21 11.16 0.84
C VAL A 339 8.28 10.28 2.08
N HIS A 340 9.44 10.23 2.73
CA HIS A 340 9.59 9.56 4.01
C HIS A 340 9.55 10.57 5.15
N SER A 341 8.73 10.30 6.15
CA SER A 341 8.81 10.96 7.45
C SER A 341 9.50 10.01 8.43
N VAL A 342 10.80 10.21 8.65
CA VAL A 342 11.57 9.37 9.58
C VAL A 342 11.21 9.72 11.03
N CYS A 343 10.77 8.70 11.78
CA CYS A 343 10.38 8.80 13.19
C CYS A 343 10.70 7.45 13.85
N GLY A 344 11.98 7.20 14.12
CA GLY A 344 12.43 5.90 14.61
C GLY A 344 13.77 5.99 15.34
N PRO A 345 14.14 4.94 16.09
CA PRO A 345 15.31 4.95 16.97
C PRO A 345 16.67 5.08 16.27
N HIS A 346 16.70 4.85 14.96
CA HIS A 346 17.88 4.99 14.14
C HIS A 346 17.79 6.28 13.34
N GLU A 347 18.89 7.03 13.26
CA GLU A 347 18.96 8.27 12.47
C GLU A 347 17.89 9.30 12.88
N TYR A 348 17.70 9.48 14.19
CA TYR A 348 16.95 10.64 14.66
C TYR A 348 17.58 11.89 14.06
N VAL A 349 16.72 12.62 13.37
CA VAL A 349 17.13 13.82 12.65
C VAL A 349 17.55 14.93 13.63
N ASP A 350 16.97 14.94 14.83
CA ASP A 350 17.36 15.83 15.93
C ASP A 350 16.94 15.25 17.30
N ALA A 351 17.44 15.84 18.39
CA ALA A 351 17.12 15.42 19.76
C ALA A 351 15.63 15.59 20.13
N GLY A 352 14.94 16.55 19.53
CA GLY A 352 13.51 16.75 19.71
C GLY A 352 12.71 15.62 19.06
N ALA A 353 13.11 15.16 17.88
CA ALA A 353 12.50 14.01 17.21
C ALA A 353 12.59 12.76 18.10
N LYS A 354 13.72 12.54 18.79
CA LYS A 354 13.87 11.45 19.77
C LYS A 354 12.87 11.50 20.92
N LEU A 355 12.51 12.70 21.38
CA LEU A 355 11.49 12.87 22.43
C LEU A 355 10.07 12.64 21.92
N ARG A 356 9.79 13.05 20.67
CA ARG A 356 8.47 12.93 20.04
C ARG A 356 8.19 11.55 19.45
N CYS A 357 9.24 10.81 19.13
CA CYS A 357 9.21 9.49 18.47
C CYS A 357 9.86 8.42 19.35
N PRO A 358 9.36 8.16 20.58
CA PRO A 358 9.97 7.17 21.45
C PRO A 358 9.88 5.77 20.83
N TYR A 359 10.88 4.92 21.12
CA TYR A 359 10.86 3.54 20.66
C TYR A 359 9.71 2.76 21.32
N TYR A 360 8.88 2.11 20.51
CA TYR A 360 7.84 1.19 20.99
C TYR A 360 8.32 -0.25 20.95
N LYS A 361 8.61 -0.80 22.14
CA LYS A 361 9.00 -2.20 22.30
C LYS A 361 7.76 -3.11 22.29
N ASN A 362 7.76 -4.11 21.43
CA ASN A 362 6.68 -5.08 21.31
C ASN A 362 7.19 -6.51 21.47
N ASP A 363 7.36 -6.92 22.73
CA ASP A 363 7.90 -8.25 23.06
C ASP A 363 7.05 -9.37 22.43
N VAL A 364 5.73 -9.23 22.47
CA VAL A 364 4.78 -10.22 21.92
C VAL A 364 5.01 -10.43 20.42
N LEU A 365 5.17 -9.34 19.66
CA LEU A 365 5.49 -9.42 18.24
C LEU A 365 6.91 -9.99 18.03
N GLY A 366 7.88 -9.61 18.85
CA GLY A 366 9.25 -10.12 18.79
C GLY A 366 9.29 -11.64 18.92
N TYR A 367 8.69 -12.19 19.99
CA TYR A 367 8.60 -13.64 20.19
C TYR A 367 7.80 -14.34 19.09
N LYS A 368 6.70 -13.75 18.62
CA LYS A 368 5.93 -14.32 17.51
C LYS A 368 6.76 -14.34 16.22
N ALA A 369 7.47 -13.26 15.90
CA ALA A 369 8.25 -13.12 14.69
C ALA A 369 9.47 -14.05 14.70
N ILE A 370 10.15 -14.23 15.84
CA ILE A 370 11.31 -15.14 15.91
C ILE A 370 10.88 -16.59 15.77
N ASN A 371 9.73 -16.98 16.35
CA ASN A 371 9.23 -18.34 16.25
C ASN A 371 8.77 -18.71 14.83
N ILE A 372 8.21 -17.74 14.09
CA ILE A 372 7.71 -17.98 12.72
C ILE A 372 8.82 -17.81 11.68
N TRP A 373 9.51 -16.66 11.71
CA TRP A 373 10.42 -16.23 10.65
C TRP A 373 11.89 -16.39 11.03
N GLY A 374 12.21 -16.30 12.32
CA GLY A 374 13.53 -16.55 12.89
C GLY A 374 13.73 -17.99 13.35
N ARG A 375 12.98 -18.97 12.85
CA ARG A 375 12.93 -20.34 13.40
C ARG A 375 14.30 -21.05 13.52
N ARG A 376 15.32 -20.57 12.81
CA ARG A 376 16.69 -21.09 12.86
C ARG A 376 17.58 -20.37 13.87
N VAL A 377 17.10 -19.32 14.52
CA VAL A 377 17.77 -18.60 15.59
C VAL A 377 17.27 -19.14 16.92
N VAL A 378 18.19 -19.68 17.71
CA VAL A 378 17.94 -20.09 19.09
C VAL A 378 18.71 -19.14 20.00
N LEU A 379 18.00 -18.18 20.61
CA LEU A 379 18.59 -17.24 21.57
C LEU A 379 18.94 -17.96 22.87
N GLY A 380 19.86 -17.40 23.66
CA GLY A 380 20.27 -17.96 24.95
C GLY A 380 21.41 -18.96 24.88
N LEU A 381 22.05 -19.10 23.73
CA LEU A 381 23.22 -19.98 23.58
C LEU A 381 24.47 -19.24 24.06
N SER A 382 25.41 -19.97 24.66
CA SER A 382 26.76 -19.42 24.87
C SER A 382 27.42 -19.12 23.52
N ASP A 383 28.43 -18.26 23.50
CA ASP A 383 29.15 -17.92 22.26
C ASP A 383 29.78 -19.15 21.59
N GLU A 384 30.25 -20.10 22.40
CA GLU A 384 30.83 -21.36 21.94
C GLU A 384 29.79 -22.30 21.30
N LEU A 385 28.60 -22.43 21.91
CA LEU A 385 27.50 -23.20 21.33
C LEU A 385 26.96 -22.55 20.05
N ALA A 386 26.79 -21.22 20.04
CA ALA A 386 26.35 -20.48 18.86
C ALA A 386 27.37 -20.58 17.71
N GLN A 387 28.67 -20.51 18.02
CA GLN A 387 29.73 -20.74 17.03
C GLN A 387 29.70 -22.16 16.47
N THR A 388 29.61 -23.17 17.33
CA THR A 388 29.53 -24.58 16.92
C THR A 388 28.34 -24.82 16.00
N TYR A 389 27.17 -24.27 16.35
CA TYR A 389 25.97 -24.37 15.52
C TYR A 389 26.17 -23.71 14.15
N ARG A 390 26.74 -22.50 14.09
CA ARG A 390 27.02 -21.82 12.81
C ARG A 390 27.99 -22.59 11.92
N GLU A 391 29.05 -23.15 12.50
CA GLU A 391 30.01 -23.96 11.74
C GLU A 391 29.35 -25.21 11.15
N ARG A 392 28.43 -25.85 11.89
CA ARG A 392 27.61 -26.95 11.37
C ARG A 392 26.63 -26.49 10.28
N ALA A 393 25.97 -25.35 10.48
CA ALA A 393 25.02 -24.78 9.52
C ALA A 393 25.69 -24.43 8.20
N ALA A 394 26.88 -23.82 8.25
CA ALA A 394 27.69 -23.50 7.08
C ALA A 394 28.14 -24.74 6.28
N GLN A 395 28.20 -25.91 6.93
CA GLN A 395 28.49 -27.20 6.29
C GLN A 395 27.23 -27.92 5.80
N GLY A 396 26.03 -27.33 5.97
CA GLY A 396 24.75 -27.98 5.66
C GLY A 396 24.42 -29.17 6.59
N LYS A 397 25.01 -29.21 7.79
CA LYS A 397 24.92 -30.33 8.75
C LYS A 397 24.01 -30.04 9.95
N THR A 398 23.06 -29.12 9.80
CA THR A 398 22.04 -28.82 10.81
C THR A 398 20.70 -29.41 10.38
N SER A 399 20.14 -30.29 11.19
CA SER A 399 18.77 -30.80 11.05
C SER A 399 17.78 -29.97 11.87
N ASP A 400 16.48 -30.21 11.67
CA ASP A 400 15.44 -29.65 12.54
C ASP A 400 15.54 -30.24 13.98
N ASP A 401 16.06 -31.47 14.11
CA ASP A 401 16.32 -32.10 15.42
C ASP A 401 17.45 -31.37 16.18
N ASP A 402 18.54 -30.98 15.50
CA ASP A 402 19.61 -30.18 16.13
C ASP A 402 19.08 -28.85 16.67
N LEU A 403 18.16 -28.21 15.94
CA LEU A 403 17.49 -27.00 16.39
C LEU A 403 16.58 -27.25 17.58
N GLN A 404 15.91 -28.40 17.61
CA GLN A 404 15.06 -28.77 18.74
C GLN A 404 15.90 -29.06 19.99
N ASP A 405 17.01 -29.79 19.87
CA ASP A 405 17.94 -30.04 20.98
C ASP A 405 18.46 -28.74 21.60
N LEU A 406 18.77 -27.73 20.77
CA LEU A 406 19.18 -26.41 21.25
C LEU A 406 18.03 -25.67 21.96
N ARG A 407 16.80 -25.78 21.47
CA ARG A 407 15.63 -25.20 22.16
C ARG A 407 15.37 -25.88 23.48
N ASP A 408 15.45 -27.20 23.52
CA ASP A 408 15.29 -28.00 24.73
C ASP A 408 16.38 -27.67 25.75
N TYR A 409 17.63 -27.44 25.29
CA TYR A 409 18.71 -26.93 26.14
C TYR A 409 18.35 -25.58 26.77
N VAL A 410 17.86 -24.62 25.98
CA VAL A 410 17.45 -23.30 26.49
C VAL A 410 16.26 -23.43 27.44
N GLU A 411 15.28 -24.26 27.13
CA GLU A 411 14.10 -24.49 27.96
C GLU A 411 14.46 -25.11 29.32
N ASN A 412 15.47 -25.98 29.37
CA ASN A 412 15.87 -26.68 30.59
C ASN A 412 17.02 -26.01 31.37
N ASN A 413 17.57 -24.89 30.88
CA ASN A 413 18.69 -24.19 31.52
C ASN A 413 18.33 -22.74 31.91
N PRO A 414 18.20 -22.41 33.21
CA PRO A 414 17.81 -21.06 33.65
C PRO A 414 18.74 -19.92 33.21
N GLU A 415 20.05 -20.17 33.11
CA GLU A 415 21.01 -19.16 32.63
C GLU A 415 20.80 -18.89 31.14
N ALA A 416 20.55 -19.94 30.36
CA ALA A 416 20.22 -19.83 28.94
C ALA A 416 18.88 -19.10 28.72
N GLN A 417 17.86 -19.35 29.55
CA GLN A 417 16.59 -18.62 29.49
C GLN A 417 16.77 -17.12 29.75
N GLN A 418 17.56 -16.78 30.78
CA GLN A 418 17.85 -15.39 31.12
C GLN A 418 18.62 -14.70 29.98
N LEU A 419 19.64 -15.36 29.44
CA LEU A 419 20.37 -14.86 28.28
C LEU A 419 19.46 -14.70 27.06
N ALA A 420 18.56 -15.66 26.79
CA ALA A 420 17.62 -15.57 25.68
C ALA A 420 16.70 -14.34 25.80
N LYS A 421 16.29 -14.00 27.02
CA LYS A 421 15.50 -12.79 27.28
C LYS A 421 16.32 -11.52 27.05
N GLU A 422 17.55 -11.46 27.54
CA GLU A 422 18.46 -10.31 27.34
C GLU A 422 18.78 -10.11 25.86
N GLU A 423 19.06 -11.20 25.14
CA GLU A 423 19.32 -11.18 23.71
C GLU A 423 18.06 -10.80 22.92
N MET A 424 16.88 -11.28 23.31
CA MET A 424 15.62 -10.84 22.70
C MET A 424 15.44 -9.33 22.90
N ASP A 425 15.62 -8.83 24.12
CA ASP A 425 15.51 -7.41 24.45
C ASP A 425 16.47 -6.54 23.63
N TYR A 426 17.70 -7.01 23.43
CA TYR A 426 18.69 -6.34 22.59
C TYR A 426 18.36 -6.45 21.10
N LEU A 427 17.87 -7.61 20.66
CA LEU A 427 17.51 -7.89 19.27
C LEU A 427 16.37 -6.98 18.80
N ILE A 428 15.31 -6.86 19.60
CA ILE A 428 14.23 -5.91 19.34
C ILE A 428 14.52 -4.55 19.98
N GLY A 429 15.77 -4.22 20.26
CA GLY A 429 16.14 -2.93 20.81
C GLY A 429 16.05 -1.80 19.77
N PRO A 430 16.14 -0.53 20.19
CA PRO A 430 16.18 0.60 19.27
C PRO A 430 17.39 0.58 18.31
N ASP A 431 18.50 0.01 18.75
CA ASP A 431 19.79 0.02 18.04
C ASP A 431 19.96 -1.21 17.13
N ILE A 432 20.89 -1.13 16.18
CA ILE A 432 21.24 -2.30 15.34
C ILE A 432 22.00 -3.32 16.20
N PRO A 433 21.53 -4.57 16.33
CA PRO A 433 22.13 -5.55 17.24
C PRO A 433 23.35 -6.24 16.60
N THR A 434 24.41 -5.47 16.35
CA THR A 434 25.62 -5.93 15.62
C THR A 434 26.29 -7.14 16.29
N ALA A 435 26.25 -7.22 17.62
CA ALA A 435 26.78 -8.39 18.35
C ALA A 435 26.00 -9.68 18.03
N LEU A 436 24.67 -9.60 17.90
CA LEU A 436 23.83 -10.75 17.56
C LEU A 436 23.96 -11.15 16.09
N PHE A 437 24.17 -10.21 15.17
CA PHE A 437 24.53 -10.54 13.79
C PHE A 437 25.80 -11.38 13.70
N LYS A 438 26.80 -11.04 14.51
CA LYS A 438 28.04 -11.81 14.59
C LYS A 438 27.83 -13.17 15.25
N LYS A 439 26.89 -13.29 16.19
CA LYS A 439 26.64 -14.51 16.96
C LYS A 439 25.77 -15.55 16.23
N TYR A 440 24.71 -15.11 15.54
CA TYR A 440 23.59 -15.98 15.11
C TYR A 440 23.38 -16.11 13.59
N ASP A 441 24.37 -15.73 12.79
CA ASP A 441 24.25 -15.53 11.34
C ASP A 441 23.52 -14.22 11.01
N THR A 442 24.17 -13.42 10.18
CA THR A 442 23.72 -12.09 9.81
C THR A 442 22.44 -12.16 8.97
N GLU A 443 22.27 -13.13 8.08
CA GLU A 443 21.14 -13.13 7.14
C GLU A 443 19.81 -13.51 7.80
N ILE A 444 19.80 -14.51 8.69
CA ILE A 444 18.57 -14.93 9.36
C ILE A 444 18.12 -13.87 10.37
N VAL A 445 19.07 -13.28 11.12
CA VAL A 445 18.77 -12.21 12.07
C VAL A 445 18.29 -10.95 11.33
N LYS A 446 18.91 -10.59 10.18
CA LYS A 446 18.41 -9.50 9.33
C LYS A 446 16.98 -9.75 8.88
N PHE A 447 16.66 -10.95 8.40
CA PHE A 447 15.31 -11.29 7.95
C PHE A 447 14.28 -11.21 9.09
N PHE A 448 14.63 -11.72 10.28
CA PHE A 448 13.80 -11.54 11.47
C PHE A 448 13.54 -10.05 11.76
N LEU A 449 14.61 -9.23 11.80
CA LEU A 449 14.50 -7.81 12.11
C LEU A 449 13.68 -7.07 11.05
N GLU A 450 13.88 -7.40 9.78
CA GLU A 450 13.10 -6.86 8.67
C GLU A 450 11.60 -7.10 8.91
N VAL A 451 11.20 -8.32 9.26
CA VAL A 451 9.80 -8.66 9.56
C VAL A 451 9.30 -7.97 10.83
N PHE A 452 10.09 -7.97 11.90
CA PHE A 452 9.73 -7.33 13.17
C PHE A 452 9.49 -5.84 12.98
N TRP A 453 10.47 -5.11 12.43
CA TRP A 453 10.37 -3.66 12.19
C TRP A 453 9.30 -3.30 11.17
N ARG A 454 9.11 -4.18 10.17
CA ARG A 454 7.99 -4.05 9.24
C ARG A 454 6.66 -4.09 9.99
N ASP A 455 6.46 -5.05 10.88
CA ASP A 455 5.14 -5.25 11.49
C ASP A 455 4.90 -4.47 12.81
N ASN A 456 5.95 -3.88 13.40
CA ASN A 456 5.89 -3.17 14.68
C ASN A 456 5.09 -1.86 14.60
N ALA A 457 4.49 -1.43 15.72
CA ALA A 457 3.86 -0.12 15.82
C ALA A 457 4.93 0.98 15.94
N ARG A 458 4.56 2.20 15.52
CA ARG A 458 5.50 3.34 15.40
C ARG A 458 4.82 4.66 15.75
N TYR A 459 5.61 5.69 15.99
CA TYR A 459 5.11 7.05 16.15
C TYR A 459 5.20 7.81 14.81
N ALA A 460 4.48 8.92 14.71
CA ALA A 460 4.70 9.94 13.70
C ALA A 460 5.31 11.18 14.37
N ASP A 461 6.30 11.81 13.73
CA ASP A 461 6.81 13.12 14.15
C ASP A 461 5.79 14.19 13.74
N VAL A 462 4.74 14.35 14.55
CA VAL A 462 3.56 15.17 14.21
C VAL A 462 3.92 16.58 13.76
N PRO A 463 4.75 17.36 14.49
CA PRO A 463 5.17 18.68 14.03
C PRO A 463 5.82 18.68 12.65
N ARG A 464 6.66 17.68 12.35
CA ARG A 464 7.35 17.58 11.06
C ARG A 464 6.42 17.19 9.92
N VAL A 465 5.51 16.25 10.15
CA VAL A 465 4.50 15.88 9.15
C VAL A 465 3.60 17.08 8.86
N VAL A 466 3.13 17.81 9.88
CA VAL A 466 2.32 19.03 9.70
C VAL A 466 3.10 20.12 8.94
N ALA A 467 4.39 20.31 9.23
CA ALA A 467 5.25 21.25 8.51
C ALA A 467 5.39 20.87 7.03
N LEU A 468 5.62 19.59 6.74
CA LEU A 468 5.70 19.05 5.37
C LEU A 468 4.39 19.29 4.60
N VAL A 469 3.22 19.00 5.18
CA VAL A 469 1.94 19.26 4.50
C VAL A 469 1.71 20.76 4.23
N LYS A 470 2.15 21.64 5.13
CA LYS A 470 2.13 23.10 4.89
C LYS A 470 3.04 23.52 3.74
N GLU A 471 4.19 22.88 3.57
CA GLU A 471 5.07 23.12 2.43
C GLU A 471 4.44 22.64 1.12
N LEU A 472 3.87 21.43 1.11
CA LEU A 472 3.14 20.90 -0.05
C LEU A 472 1.96 21.79 -0.46
N GLN A 473 1.29 22.42 0.51
CA GLN A 473 0.25 23.42 0.20
C GLN A 473 0.83 24.63 -0.54
N LYS A 474 2.01 25.12 -0.14
CA LYS A 474 2.68 26.23 -0.83
C LYS A 474 3.17 25.81 -2.22
N ASP A 475 3.63 24.57 -2.39
CA ASP A 475 3.99 24.04 -3.72
C ASP A 475 2.81 24.08 -4.67
N GLN A 476 1.66 23.57 -4.22
CA GLN A 476 0.42 23.62 -4.99
C GLN A 476 0.06 25.07 -5.38
N GLU A 477 0.15 26.01 -4.44
CA GLU A 477 -0.15 27.42 -4.70
C GLU A 477 0.79 28.01 -5.75
N ARG A 478 2.09 27.65 -5.72
CA ARG A 478 3.08 28.05 -6.73
C ARG A 478 2.79 27.44 -8.10
N GLU A 479 2.44 26.15 -8.14
CA GLU A 479 2.08 25.43 -9.36
C GLU A 479 0.83 26.03 -10.02
N GLN A 480 -0.20 26.32 -9.23
CA GLN A 480 -1.43 26.95 -9.71
C GLN A 480 -1.17 28.37 -10.23
N ALA A 481 -0.36 29.17 -9.52
CA ALA A 481 0.00 30.51 -9.97
C ALA A 481 0.79 30.48 -11.29
N ALA A 482 1.69 29.50 -11.47
CA ALA A 482 2.45 29.32 -12.70
C ALA A 482 1.55 28.87 -13.87
N ALA A 483 0.60 27.98 -13.63
CA ALA A 483 -0.37 27.53 -14.64
C ALA A 483 -1.24 28.69 -15.16
N VAL A 484 -1.71 29.58 -14.27
CA VAL A 484 -2.47 30.79 -14.64
C VAL A 484 -1.65 31.74 -15.52
N GLN A 485 -0.33 31.77 -15.37
CA GLN A 485 0.57 32.60 -16.17
C GLN A 485 0.84 32.06 -17.58
N GLY A 486 0.22 30.93 -17.98
CA GLY A 486 0.34 30.37 -19.32
C GLY A 486 1.73 29.80 -19.63
N LEU A 487 2.55 29.56 -18.60
CA LEU A 487 3.80 28.83 -18.74
C LEU A 487 3.48 27.37 -19.09
N ARG A 488 4.30 26.73 -19.95
CA ARG A 488 4.03 25.36 -20.45
C ARG A 488 3.80 24.37 -19.29
N GLU A 489 2.63 23.73 -19.27
CA GLU A 489 2.10 22.96 -18.13
C GLU A 489 2.96 21.78 -17.63
N PRO A 490 3.62 20.95 -18.48
CA PRO A 490 4.27 19.73 -17.97
C PRO A 490 5.57 20.02 -17.20
N GLU A 491 6.39 20.95 -17.70
CA GLU A 491 7.71 21.28 -17.15
C GLU A 491 7.60 21.87 -15.72
N LEU A 492 6.61 22.73 -15.46
CA LEU A 492 6.46 23.38 -14.16
C LEU A 492 5.76 22.51 -13.11
N LYS A 493 4.77 21.71 -13.51
CA LYS A 493 3.97 20.89 -12.58
C LYS A 493 4.81 19.88 -11.81
N TYR A 494 5.89 19.42 -12.43
CA TYR A 494 6.80 18.47 -11.83
C TYR A 494 8.13 19.08 -11.41
N GLN A 495 8.41 20.36 -11.67
CA GLN A 495 9.69 20.98 -11.32
C GLN A 495 10.00 20.88 -9.82
N GLN A 496 9.01 21.17 -8.96
CA GLN A 496 9.20 21.05 -7.51
C GLN A 496 9.49 19.59 -7.12
N TYR A 497 8.85 18.63 -7.78
CA TYR A 497 9.09 17.23 -7.53
C TYR A 497 10.46 16.77 -8.03
N LEU A 498 10.91 17.21 -9.20
CA LEU A 498 12.26 16.96 -9.70
C LEU A 498 13.30 17.53 -8.75
N ASN A 499 13.06 18.71 -8.17
CA ASN A 499 13.92 19.25 -7.12
C ASN A 499 13.95 18.33 -5.90
N TYR A 500 12.81 17.81 -5.45
CA TYR A 500 12.77 16.82 -4.36
C TYR A 500 13.52 15.53 -4.69
N LEU A 501 13.48 15.05 -5.93
CA LEU A 501 14.25 13.88 -6.36
C LEU A 501 15.76 14.17 -6.35
N ARG A 502 16.18 15.32 -6.91
CA ARG A 502 17.59 15.76 -6.93
C ARG A 502 18.14 15.97 -5.52
N GLU A 503 17.32 16.47 -4.62
CA GLU A 503 17.65 16.67 -3.20
C GLU A 503 17.54 15.37 -2.36
N GLY A 504 17.14 14.23 -2.95
CA GLY A 504 16.98 12.97 -2.24
C GLY A 504 15.75 12.89 -1.32
N ARG A 505 14.87 13.89 -1.35
CA ARG A 505 13.72 14.08 -0.44
C ARG A 505 12.55 13.17 -0.75
N ALA A 506 12.39 12.78 -2.01
CA ALA A 506 11.20 12.11 -2.51
C ALA A 506 11.26 10.57 -2.56
N CYS A 507 12.41 9.99 -2.26
CA CYS A 507 12.62 8.55 -2.51
C CYS A 507 13.72 7.96 -1.63
N GLY A 508 14.37 8.80 -0.82
CA GLY A 508 15.60 8.45 -0.14
C GLY A 508 16.77 8.31 -1.12
N VAL A 509 17.98 8.47 -0.60
CA VAL A 509 19.22 8.47 -1.40
C VAL A 509 19.35 7.23 -2.29
N LYS A 510 18.95 6.06 -1.78
CA LYS A 510 19.09 4.78 -2.49
C LYS A 510 18.22 4.68 -3.74
N TYR A 511 16.99 5.19 -3.71
CA TYR A 511 16.01 4.95 -4.78
C TYR A 511 15.85 6.15 -5.72
N CYS A 512 16.25 7.35 -5.31
CA CYS A 512 16.08 8.54 -6.16
C CYS A 512 16.82 8.44 -7.49
N LYS A 513 18.03 7.90 -7.48
CA LYS A 513 18.79 7.66 -8.71
C LYS A 513 18.07 6.66 -9.63
N GLU A 514 17.69 5.49 -9.11
CA GLU A 514 16.99 4.45 -9.88
C GLU A 514 15.65 4.97 -10.46
N ILE A 515 14.91 5.77 -9.69
CA ILE A 515 13.64 6.37 -10.15
C ILE A 515 13.87 7.39 -11.25
N LEU A 516 14.87 8.26 -11.11
CA LEU A 516 15.20 9.23 -12.15
C LEU A 516 15.55 8.50 -13.45
N GLU A 517 16.42 7.49 -13.38
CA GLU A 517 16.82 6.66 -14.53
C GLU A 517 15.65 5.90 -15.18
N ARG A 518 14.74 5.33 -14.37
CA ARG A 518 13.64 4.49 -14.88
C ARG A 518 12.41 5.27 -15.33
N ASN A 519 12.05 6.31 -14.59
CA ASN A 519 10.73 6.93 -14.66
C ASN A 519 10.76 8.35 -15.23
N VAL A 520 11.93 9.01 -15.34
CA VAL A 520 12.05 10.39 -15.88
C VAL A 520 12.77 10.38 -17.21
N VAL A 521 12.03 10.53 -18.31
CA VAL A 521 12.59 10.46 -19.68
C VAL A 521 13.43 11.70 -20.04
N THR A 522 12.96 12.90 -19.68
CA THR A 522 13.68 14.20 -19.77
C THR A 522 12.99 15.18 -18.81
N GLU A 523 13.65 16.28 -18.42
CA GLU A 523 13.04 17.34 -17.59
C GLU A 523 11.73 17.91 -18.19
N SER A 524 11.57 17.82 -19.52
CA SER A 524 10.40 18.28 -20.27
C SER A 524 9.28 17.25 -20.46
N ARG A 525 9.53 15.97 -20.15
CA ARG A 525 8.58 14.85 -20.33
C ARG A 525 8.56 14.02 -19.05
N THR A 526 7.84 14.50 -18.06
CA THR A 526 7.89 13.96 -16.70
C THR A 526 6.91 12.80 -16.50
N PHE A 527 7.48 11.70 -16.01
CA PHE A 527 6.85 10.46 -15.49
C PHE A 527 6.01 9.65 -16.47
N GLY A 528 6.52 8.46 -16.82
CA GLY A 528 5.71 7.38 -17.38
C GLY A 528 5.15 7.59 -18.79
N ILE A 529 5.67 8.55 -19.57
CA ILE A 529 5.43 8.61 -21.03
C ILE A 529 6.50 7.76 -21.72
N HIS A 530 6.38 6.45 -21.54
CA HIS A 530 7.07 5.48 -22.38
C HIS A 530 6.09 5.06 -23.47
N SER A 531 6.13 5.80 -24.58
CA SER A 531 5.53 5.49 -25.89
C SER A 531 4.17 4.78 -25.83
N ILE A 532 3.06 5.49 -26.05
CA ILE A 532 1.82 4.83 -26.51
C ILE A 532 1.82 4.74 -28.05
N ASP A 533 2.44 5.72 -28.71
CA ASP A 533 2.29 5.91 -30.16
C ASP A 533 3.35 5.18 -31.01
N ASP A 534 4.34 4.54 -30.39
CA ASP A 534 5.37 3.76 -31.09
C ASP A 534 5.64 2.40 -30.39
N PRO A 535 4.90 1.34 -30.78
CA PRO A 535 5.05 -0.02 -30.27
C PRO A 535 6.49 -0.56 -30.28
N ASP A 536 7.36 -0.05 -31.16
CA ASP A 536 8.75 -0.49 -31.30
C ASP A 536 9.67 0.13 -30.22
N ARG A 537 9.21 1.19 -29.55
CA ARG A 537 9.93 1.88 -28.45
C ARG A 537 9.34 1.62 -27.06
N TRP A 538 8.34 0.73 -26.95
CA TRP A 538 7.70 0.40 -25.68
C TRP A 538 8.68 -0.25 -24.69
N GLY A 539 9.04 0.49 -23.63
CA GLY A 539 9.86 0.01 -22.52
C GLY A 539 11.37 0.23 -22.70
N GLN A 540 11.81 1.09 -23.62
CA GLN A 540 13.20 1.52 -23.69
C GLN A 540 13.40 2.78 -22.83
N SER A 541 14.42 2.79 -21.95
CA SER A 541 14.83 4.02 -21.26
C SER A 541 15.31 5.04 -22.29
N MET A 542 14.80 6.26 -22.23
CA MET A 542 15.15 7.36 -23.13
C MET A 542 16.12 8.35 -22.48
N VAL A 543 16.68 7.99 -21.32
CA VAL A 543 17.51 8.88 -20.50
C VAL A 543 18.97 8.79 -20.92
N ASP A 544 19.60 9.93 -21.19
CA ASP A 544 21.05 10.03 -21.33
C ASP A 544 21.68 10.01 -19.92
N GLU A 545 22.41 8.93 -19.58
CA GLU A 545 23.02 8.71 -18.27
C GLU A 545 24.03 9.82 -17.86
N SER A 546 24.48 10.64 -18.81
CA SER A 546 25.45 11.71 -18.54
C SER A 546 24.88 12.90 -17.74
N GLU A 547 23.55 13.09 -17.69
CA GLU A 547 22.90 14.21 -16.97
C GLU A 547 22.86 14.01 -15.44
N PHE A 548 23.22 12.83 -14.91
CA PHE A 548 22.97 12.47 -13.51
C PHE A 548 24.24 12.25 -12.66
N GLN A 549 25.40 12.71 -13.13
CA GLN A 549 26.65 12.65 -12.36
C GLN A 549 26.63 13.67 -11.21
N GLY A 550 26.42 13.22 -9.95
CA GLY A 550 26.55 14.08 -8.76
C GLY A 550 25.65 13.78 -7.55
N LEU A 551 24.80 12.74 -7.60
CA LEU A 551 23.77 12.46 -6.57
C LEU A 551 24.26 11.74 -5.29
N ASP A 552 25.56 11.63 -5.05
CA ASP A 552 26.08 10.88 -3.88
C ASP A 552 26.14 11.77 -2.61
N GLY A 553 25.31 11.46 -1.61
CA GLY A 553 25.57 11.85 -0.20
C GLY A 553 24.60 12.81 0.50
N GLY A 554 23.32 12.89 0.14
CA GLY A 554 22.35 13.77 0.83
C GLY A 554 21.91 13.26 2.22
N PRO A 555 21.88 14.10 3.28
CA PRO A 555 21.29 13.72 4.57
C PRO A 555 19.75 13.61 4.50
N ASN A 556 19.17 12.78 5.37
CA ASN A 556 17.72 12.69 5.56
C ASN A 556 17.09 14.08 5.73
N TRP A 557 16.02 14.35 4.98
CA TRP A 557 15.45 15.68 4.85
C TRP A 557 14.91 16.26 6.17
N ILE A 558 15.24 17.53 6.43
CA ILE A 558 14.66 18.41 7.45
C ILE A 558 13.97 19.54 6.70
N PRO A 559 12.65 19.81 6.91
CA PRO A 559 12.05 21.02 6.37
C PRO A 559 12.86 22.23 6.79
N GLU A 560 13.09 23.19 5.90
CA GLU A 560 13.91 24.38 6.18
C GLU A 560 13.40 25.14 7.43
N ALA A 561 12.09 25.09 7.67
CA ALA A 561 11.42 25.61 8.87
C ALA A 561 11.74 24.87 10.19
N LEU A 562 12.42 23.73 10.14
CA LEU A 562 12.83 22.90 11.29
C LEU A 562 14.35 22.83 11.45
N VAL A 563 15.13 23.48 10.58
CA VAL A 563 16.55 23.68 10.81
C VAL A 563 16.69 24.72 11.94
N PRO A 564 17.30 24.39 13.10
CA PRO A 564 17.48 25.36 14.15
C PRO A 564 18.29 26.54 13.60
N VAL A 565 17.75 27.77 13.70
CA VAL A 565 18.53 28.98 13.45
C VAL A 565 19.70 28.96 14.43
N PRO A 566 20.95 29.13 13.98
CA PRO A 566 22.08 29.24 14.90
C PRO A 566 21.78 30.36 15.91
N ARG A 567 21.86 30.05 17.20
CA ARG A 567 21.84 31.10 18.21
C ARG A 567 23.18 31.82 18.11
N GLU A 568 23.16 33.04 17.59
CA GLU A 568 24.27 34.01 17.73
C GLU A 568 24.49 34.41 19.19
#